data_AF-A0A915LNY1-F1
#
_entry.id   AF-A0A915LNY1-F1
#
_cell.length_a   1.000
_cell.length_b   1.000
_cell.length_c   1.000
_cell.angle_alpha   90.00
_cell.angle_beta   90.00
_cell.angle_gamma   90.00
#
_symmetry.space_group_name_H-M   'P 1'
#
loop_
_entity.id
_entity.type
_entity.pdbx_description
1 polymer ?
#
loop_
_entity_poly.entity_id
_entity_poly.type
_entity_poly.pdbx_seq_one_letter_code
_entity_poly.pdbx_strand_id
1 'polypeptide(L)'
;ANLAHGGAVNQILAILRVKGSIEAICSNLAVKNNELVANMLEALYVILNTVASNDPDSLSKICERVEECGGLDKIEKLQEHESEQIYLVSYKIIEEFFSDEEDSELAIGMEEQQPQQDGDEKTFRIRLSPTGRISCTEKLGCSYPKAKSLNFVIVGDIGGLPIYPYYSYAQKRVAEAISNVVSEQGEPLNFVINVGDNFYFNGVSDIFDSRFEDSFEQVYDDENLFVPWYTIAGNHDHLGNISAQLAHTNFSSKWTFPHLFYKIRIIFDFQNLTESLSKPVIFEILMIDTIVLCGNTEDIQGKSLFSWMFSKKREPNGPEPKYEKLAKKQWKWIEKQLENSKFVCFYFWKE
;
A
#
# COMPACT_ATOMS: atom_id res chain seq x y z
N ALA A 1 4.80 -18.87 17.41
CA ALA A 1 4.38 -18.28 16.13
C ALA A 1 2.91 -17.83 16.16
N ASN A 2 1.91 -18.68 15.91
CA ASN A 2 0.51 -18.23 15.72
C ASN A 2 -0.09 -17.41 16.88
N LEU A 3 0.23 -17.75 18.14
CA LEU A 3 -0.21 -16.97 19.29
C LEU A 3 0.46 -15.59 19.37
N ALA A 4 1.71 -15.46 18.90
CA ALA A 4 2.39 -14.16 18.84
C ALA A 4 1.78 -13.29 17.74
N HIS A 5 1.43 -13.86 16.60
CA HIS A 5 0.87 -13.12 15.45
C HIS A 5 -0.62 -12.78 15.56
N GLY A 6 -1.40 -13.52 16.36
CA GLY A 6 -2.86 -13.33 16.44
C GLY A 6 -3.47 -13.39 17.85
N GLY A 7 -2.65 -13.52 18.90
CA GLY A 7 -3.11 -13.54 20.28
C GLY A 7 -3.28 -12.13 20.86
N ALA A 8 -4.22 -11.98 21.78
CA ALA A 8 -4.37 -10.75 22.56
C ALA A 8 -3.17 -10.57 23.53
N VAL A 9 -2.87 -9.32 23.90
CA VAL A 9 -1.72 -8.97 24.77
C VAL A 9 -1.64 -9.83 26.03
N ASN A 10 -2.79 -10.04 26.70
CA ASN A 10 -2.88 -10.88 27.90
C ASN A 10 -2.53 -12.36 27.64
N GLN A 11 -2.80 -12.89 26.44
CA GLN A 11 -2.45 -14.25 26.05
C GLN A 11 -0.96 -14.37 25.74
N ILE A 12 -0.37 -13.36 25.09
CA ILE A 12 1.08 -13.29 24.85
C ILE A 12 1.83 -13.21 26.18
N LEU A 13 1.41 -12.35 27.11
CA LEU A 13 2.02 -12.27 28.45
C LEU A 13 1.82 -13.54 29.27
N ALA A 14 0.71 -14.28 29.06
CA ALA A 14 0.48 -15.55 29.74
C ALA A 14 1.45 -16.65 29.28
N ILE A 15 1.86 -16.70 28.01
CA ILE A 15 2.79 -17.73 27.50
C ILE A 15 4.21 -17.56 28.08
N LEU A 16 4.58 -16.34 28.43
CA LEU A 16 5.88 -16.05 29.05
C LEU A 16 6.02 -16.64 30.46
N ARG A 17 4.89 -16.92 31.12
CA ARG A 17 4.84 -17.61 32.41
C ARG A 17 5.08 -19.12 32.29
N VAL A 18 5.00 -19.67 31.08
CA VAL A 18 5.33 -21.08 30.82
C VAL A 18 6.85 -21.21 30.74
N LYS A 19 7.43 -22.00 31.64
CA LYS A 19 8.88 -22.27 31.65
C LYS A 19 9.31 -22.91 30.33
N GLY A 20 10.40 -22.43 29.73
CA GLY A 20 10.93 -22.95 28.48
C GLY A 20 10.33 -22.36 27.20
N SER A 21 9.40 -21.40 27.29
CA SER A 21 8.73 -20.82 26.12
C SER A 21 9.66 -20.03 25.20
N ILE A 22 10.56 -19.20 25.77
CA ILE A 22 11.57 -18.44 25.03
C ILE A 22 12.64 -19.37 24.45
N GLU A 23 13.04 -20.35 25.24
CA GLU A 23 14.06 -21.35 24.90
C GLU A 23 13.59 -22.22 23.73
N ALA A 24 12.30 -22.58 23.69
CA ALA A 24 11.70 -23.29 22.57
C ALA A 24 11.73 -22.47 21.27
N ILE A 25 11.46 -21.16 21.33
CA ILE A 25 11.54 -20.27 20.16
C ILE A 25 13.00 -20.16 19.69
N CYS A 26 13.93 -19.84 20.61
CA CYS A 26 15.34 -19.67 20.31
C CYS A 26 16.03 -20.97 19.84
N SER A 27 15.52 -22.14 20.21
CA SER A 27 16.02 -23.43 19.68
C SER A 27 15.73 -23.62 18.19
N ASN A 28 14.62 -23.04 17.69
CA ASN A 28 14.22 -23.16 16.29
C ASN A 28 14.92 -22.15 15.37
N LEU A 29 15.72 -21.21 15.90
CA LEU A 29 16.50 -20.26 15.10
C LEU A 29 17.69 -20.91 14.37
N ALA A 30 18.09 -22.12 14.77
CA ALA A 30 19.23 -22.84 14.18
C ALA A 30 18.83 -23.89 13.14
N VAL A 31 17.55 -23.96 12.77
CA VAL A 31 17.05 -24.94 11.79
C VAL A 31 17.28 -24.45 10.36
N LYS A 32 17.43 -25.37 9.40
CA LYS A 32 17.68 -25.02 7.98
C LYS A 32 16.46 -24.47 7.24
N ASN A 33 15.27 -24.54 7.84
CA ASN A 33 14.06 -24.09 7.18
C ASN A 33 13.92 -22.58 7.34
N ASN A 34 14.20 -21.82 6.28
CA ASN A 34 14.17 -20.36 6.28
C ASN A 34 12.80 -19.80 6.70
N GLU A 35 11.69 -20.42 6.25
CA GLU A 35 10.36 -19.98 6.66
C GLU A 35 10.14 -20.18 8.16
N LEU A 36 10.62 -21.29 8.71
CA LEU A 36 10.51 -21.56 10.14
C LEU A 36 11.38 -20.58 10.95
N VAL A 37 12.61 -20.30 10.50
CA VAL A 37 13.49 -19.33 11.14
C VAL A 37 12.87 -17.94 11.13
N ALA A 38 12.38 -17.48 9.97
CA ALA A 38 11.70 -16.19 9.84
C ALA A 38 10.48 -16.09 10.78
N ASN A 39 9.62 -17.10 10.79
CA ASN A 39 8.45 -17.16 11.69
C ASN A 39 8.82 -17.15 13.18
N MET A 40 9.99 -17.68 13.54
CA MET A 40 10.47 -17.71 14.93
C MET A 40 11.12 -16.38 15.33
N LEU A 41 11.86 -15.74 14.42
CA LEU A 41 12.38 -14.39 14.60
C LEU A 41 11.24 -13.38 14.76
N GLU A 42 10.23 -13.43 13.88
CA GLU A 42 9.05 -12.56 13.98
C GLU A 42 8.28 -12.79 15.28
N ALA A 43 8.07 -14.05 15.67
CA ALA A 43 7.41 -14.36 16.92
C ALA A 43 8.20 -13.86 18.15
N LEU A 44 9.53 -13.98 18.11
CA LEU A 44 10.40 -13.48 19.17
C LEU A 44 10.33 -11.95 19.26
N TYR A 45 10.42 -11.27 18.12
CA TYR A 45 10.29 -9.82 18.02
C TYR A 45 8.96 -9.32 18.60
N VAL A 46 7.85 -9.93 18.19
CA VAL A 46 6.51 -9.54 18.70
C VAL A 46 6.40 -9.75 20.20
N ILE A 47 6.97 -10.83 20.73
CA ILE A 47 6.98 -11.10 22.18
C ILE A 47 7.78 -10.03 22.92
N LEU A 48 9.03 -9.75 22.50
CA LEU A 48 9.89 -8.76 23.13
C LEU A 48 9.24 -7.37 23.12
N ASN A 49 8.70 -6.97 21.97
CA ASN A 49 8.01 -5.69 21.81
C ASN A 49 6.73 -5.60 22.67
N THR A 50 5.97 -6.70 22.78
CA THR A 50 4.76 -6.74 23.62
C THR A 50 5.10 -6.55 25.10
N VAL A 51 6.19 -7.19 25.57
CA VAL A 51 6.68 -7.03 26.95
C VAL A 51 7.19 -5.62 27.17
N ALA A 52 8.02 -5.09 26.27
CA ALA A 52 8.54 -3.73 26.36
C ALA A 52 7.42 -2.68 26.50
N SER A 53 6.32 -2.88 25.78
CA SER A 53 5.18 -1.93 25.76
C SER A 53 4.21 -2.08 26.93
N ASN A 54 4.10 -3.26 27.55
CA ASN A 54 3.02 -3.56 28.52
C ASN A 54 3.50 -4.03 29.89
N ASP A 55 4.74 -4.51 30.01
CA ASP A 55 5.37 -4.98 31.24
C ASP A 55 6.91 -4.76 31.20
N PRO A 56 7.36 -3.49 31.10
CA PRO A 56 8.77 -3.15 30.91
C PRO A 56 9.67 -3.61 32.06
N ASP A 57 9.15 -3.69 33.29
CA ASP A 57 9.86 -4.21 34.47
C ASP A 57 10.26 -5.69 34.32
N SER A 58 9.58 -6.43 33.44
CA SER A 58 9.89 -7.82 33.10
C SER A 58 10.76 -7.96 31.85
N LEU A 59 10.97 -6.90 31.05
CA LEU A 59 11.68 -6.98 29.78
C LEU A 59 13.12 -7.45 29.96
N SER A 60 13.86 -6.87 30.92
CA SER A 60 15.25 -7.26 31.21
C SER A 60 15.37 -8.75 31.50
N LYS A 61 14.45 -9.31 32.30
CA LYS A 61 14.42 -10.75 32.63
C LYS A 61 14.11 -11.62 31.41
N ILE A 62 13.39 -11.11 30.41
CA ILE A 62 13.13 -11.84 29.16
C ILE A 62 14.34 -11.77 28.24
N CYS A 63 15.01 -10.60 28.12
CA CYS A 63 16.27 -10.46 27.39
C CYS A 63 17.36 -11.37 27.98
N GLU A 64 17.53 -11.37 29.31
CA GLU A 64 18.43 -12.29 30.02
C GLU A 64 18.14 -13.75 29.65
N ARG A 65 16.86 -14.16 29.58
CA ARG A 65 16.49 -15.53 29.15
C ARG A 65 16.85 -15.83 27.70
N VAL A 66 16.75 -14.85 26.80
CA VAL A 66 17.17 -14.99 25.40
C VAL A 66 18.69 -15.19 25.34
N GLU A 67 19.46 -14.41 26.10
CA GLU A 67 20.91 -14.55 26.21
C GLU A 67 21.33 -15.89 26.83
N GLU A 68 20.79 -16.24 28.00
CA GLU A 68 21.13 -17.47 28.74
C GLU A 68 20.85 -18.74 27.94
N CYS A 69 19.85 -18.73 27.05
CA CYS A 69 19.52 -19.86 26.19
C CYS A 69 20.33 -19.90 24.87
N GLY A 70 21.30 -19.00 24.71
CA GLY A 70 22.09 -18.84 23.48
C GLY A 70 21.24 -18.38 22.30
N GLY A 71 20.16 -17.64 22.55
CA GLY A 71 19.31 -17.04 21.54
C GLY A 71 20.01 -15.87 20.85
N LEU A 72 20.64 -14.98 21.63
CA LEU A 72 21.35 -13.81 21.10
C LEU A 72 22.44 -14.20 20.09
N ASP A 73 23.35 -15.12 20.44
CA ASP A 73 24.39 -15.63 19.53
C ASP A 73 23.85 -16.18 18.20
N LYS A 74 22.63 -16.75 18.22
CA LYS A 74 21.99 -17.27 17.00
C LYS A 74 21.42 -16.13 16.16
N ILE A 75 20.82 -15.15 16.81
CA ILE A 75 20.28 -13.96 16.14
C ILE A 75 21.43 -13.19 15.49
N GLU A 76 22.57 -13.03 16.17
CA GLU A 76 23.78 -12.41 15.61
C GLU A 76 24.28 -13.15 14.36
N LYS A 77 24.40 -14.49 14.42
CA LYS A 77 24.79 -15.29 13.24
C LYS A 77 23.81 -15.16 12.07
N LEU A 78 22.52 -14.96 12.37
CA LEU A 78 21.50 -14.77 11.35
C LEU A 78 21.61 -13.39 10.67
N GLN A 79 22.44 -12.45 11.18
CA GLN A 79 22.82 -11.23 10.45
C GLN A 79 23.79 -11.49 9.28
N GLU A 80 24.25 -12.73 9.06
CA GLU A 80 25.03 -13.09 7.86
C GLU A 80 24.21 -13.97 6.89
N HIS A 81 22.91 -14.11 7.15
CA HIS A 81 22.07 -15.03 6.41
C HIS A 81 21.70 -14.51 5.01
N GLU A 82 21.70 -15.38 3.99
CA GLU A 82 21.41 -15.02 2.58
C GLU A 82 19.97 -14.52 2.35
N SER A 83 19.04 -14.93 3.21
CA SER A 83 17.68 -14.40 3.24
C SER A 83 17.66 -13.04 3.92
N GLU A 84 17.39 -12.01 3.13
CA GLU A 84 17.28 -10.62 3.57
C GLU A 84 16.26 -10.44 4.71
N GLN A 85 15.14 -11.17 4.68
CA GLN A 85 14.14 -11.14 5.77
C GLN A 85 14.72 -11.62 7.10
N ILE A 86 15.49 -12.72 7.08
CA ILE A 86 16.11 -13.28 8.28
C ILE A 86 17.20 -12.34 8.80
N TYR A 87 18.04 -11.81 7.90
CA TYR A 87 19.03 -10.79 8.20
C TYR A 87 18.41 -9.59 8.93
N LEU A 88 17.38 -8.99 8.34
CA LEU A 88 16.79 -7.74 8.82
C LEU A 88 16.07 -7.92 10.16
N VAL A 89 15.28 -8.99 10.34
CA VAL A 89 14.59 -9.21 11.62
C VAL A 89 15.60 -9.51 12.73
N SER A 90 16.67 -10.23 12.42
CA SER A 90 17.76 -10.46 13.38
C SER A 90 18.49 -9.19 13.77
N TYR A 91 18.84 -8.36 12.80
CA TYR A 91 19.45 -7.04 13.05
C TYR A 91 18.56 -6.19 13.97
N LYS A 92 17.27 -6.14 13.66
CA LYS A 92 16.29 -5.36 14.42
C LYS A 92 16.14 -5.82 15.87
N ILE A 93 16.14 -7.13 16.12
CA ILE A 93 16.06 -7.66 17.49
C ILE A 93 17.30 -7.24 18.30
N ILE A 94 18.49 -7.31 17.70
CA ILE A 94 19.74 -6.93 18.37
C ILE A 94 19.73 -5.43 18.69
N GLU A 95 19.44 -4.59 17.71
CA GLU A 95 19.43 -3.13 17.85
C GLU A 95 18.39 -2.61 18.86
N GLU A 96 17.23 -3.27 18.98
CA GLU A 96 16.16 -2.77 19.88
C GLU A 96 16.25 -3.30 21.31
N PHE A 97 16.84 -4.48 21.51
CA PHE A 97 16.75 -5.18 22.79
C PHE A 97 18.09 -5.60 23.39
N PHE A 98 19.19 -5.54 22.63
CA PHE A 98 20.50 -6.06 23.04
C PHE A 98 21.70 -5.14 22.73
N SER A 99 21.52 -4.02 22.03
CA SER A 99 22.57 -3.01 21.87
C SER A 99 22.60 -2.04 23.06
N ASP A 100 23.79 -1.78 23.60
CA ASP A 100 23.98 -0.77 24.64
C ASP A 100 23.78 0.65 24.07
N GLU A 101 23.11 1.53 24.82
CA GLU A 101 22.65 2.88 24.39
C GLU A 101 23.76 3.87 23.95
N GLU A 102 25.03 3.46 23.81
CA GLU A 102 26.16 4.37 23.53
C GLU A 102 26.76 4.32 22.11
N ASP A 103 26.43 3.35 21.25
CA ASP A 103 27.07 3.25 19.92
C ASP A 103 26.05 3.35 18.77
N SER A 104 25.65 4.58 18.42
CA SER A 104 24.95 4.86 17.16
C SER A 104 25.57 6.03 16.38
N GLU A 105 26.84 5.86 16.01
CA GLU A 105 27.38 6.48 14.79
C GLU A 105 27.95 5.36 13.92
N LEU A 106 27.37 5.13 12.73
CA LEU A 106 28.14 4.71 11.56
C LEU A 106 27.39 5.01 10.26
N ALA A 107 28.20 5.44 9.30
CA ALA A 107 27.84 6.21 8.13
C ALA A 107 27.49 5.36 6.90
N ILE A 108 26.79 6.03 5.99
CA ILE A 108 26.45 5.64 4.62
C ILE A 108 27.71 5.32 3.80
N GLY A 109 27.65 4.27 3.00
CA GLY A 109 28.46 4.19 1.77
C GLY A 109 28.42 2.83 1.10
N MET A 110 27.73 2.73 -0.05
CA MET A 110 28.11 1.81 -1.15
C MET A 110 27.75 2.43 -2.51
N GLU A 111 28.66 2.23 -3.46
CA GLU A 111 28.86 2.93 -4.74
C GLU A 111 28.00 2.41 -5.91
N GLU A 112 27.91 3.26 -6.95
CA GLU A 112 27.33 3.00 -8.28
C GLU A 112 28.18 2.03 -9.12
N GLN A 113 27.51 1.14 -9.88
CA GLN A 113 28.06 0.60 -11.13
C GLN A 113 27.02 0.63 -12.25
N GLN A 114 27.47 1.04 -13.45
CA GLN A 114 26.69 1.25 -14.68
C GLN A 114 27.19 0.30 -15.81
N PRO A 115 26.53 0.21 -17.00
CA PRO A 115 25.90 -1.01 -17.49
C PRO A 115 26.57 -1.63 -18.73
N GLN A 116 26.06 -2.78 -19.21
CA GLN A 116 26.42 -3.35 -20.51
C GLN A 116 25.17 -3.79 -21.31
N GLN A 117 25.06 -3.30 -22.55
CA GLN A 117 24.05 -3.62 -23.58
C GLN A 117 24.45 -4.86 -24.40
N ASP A 118 23.49 -5.67 -24.85
CA ASP A 118 22.99 -5.75 -26.25
C ASP A 118 22.01 -6.95 -26.42
N GLY A 119 21.07 -6.84 -27.37
CA GLY A 119 20.30 -7.98 -27.89
C GLY A 119 18.81 -7.74 -28.15
N ASP A 120 18.49 -7.17 -29.33
CA ASP A 120 17.16 -7.10 -29.93
C ASP A 120 16.39 -8.44 -29.95
N GLU A 121 15.11 -8.44 -29.59
CA GLU A 121 14.11 -9.11 -30.43
C GLU A 121 12.69 -8.53 -30.28
N LYS A 122 12.08 -8.31 -31.44
CA LYS A 122 10.78 -7.68 -31.68
C LYS A 122 9.63 -8.50 -31.08
N THR A 123 8.87 -7.88 -30.18
CA THR A 123 7.44 -8.16 -30.05
C THR A 123 6.66 -6.86 -30.14
N PHE A 124 5.63 -6.91 -30.96
CA PHE A 124 4.79 -5.81 -31.41
C PHE A 124 3.98 -5.29 -30.20
N ARG A 125 4.59 -4.46 -29.34
CA ARG A 125 3.88 -3.79 -28.24
C ARG A 125 2.83 -2.86 -28.86
N ILE A 126 1.56 -3.19 -28.65
CA ILE A 126 0.45 -2.25 -28.87
C ILE A 126 0.83 -0.98 -28.11
N ARG A 127 1.07 0.11 -28.84
CA ARG A 127 1.28 1.43 -28.23
C ARG A 127 -0.01 1.79 -27.51
N LEU A 128 -0.06 1.58 -26.20
CA LEU A 128 -1.00 2.28 -25.32
C LEU A 128 -0.52 3.73 -25.21
N SER A 129 -0.64 4.48 -26.30
CA SER A 129 -0.49 5.92 -26.27
C SER A 129 -1.62 6.53 -25.43
N PRO A 130 -1.46 7.78 -24.94
CA PRO A 130 -2.50 8.54 -24.24
C PRO A 130 -3.90 8.58 -24.91
N THR A 131 -3.99 8.16 -26.17
CA THR A 131 -5.24 7.97 -26.93
C THR A 131 -6.08 6.75 -26.53
N GLY A 132 -5.53 5.78 -25.78
CA GLY A 132 -6.30 4.67 -25.18
C GLY A 132 -6.87 4.99 -23.79
N ARG A 133 -6.32 6.01 -23.12
CA ARG A 133 -6.91 6.56 -21.92
C ARG A 133 -8.14 7.36 -22.32
N ILE A 134 -9.20 7.22 -21.54
CA ILE A 134 -10.26 8.21 -21.51
C ILE A 134 -9.63 9.62 -21.55
N SER A 135 -10.14 10.52 -22.39
CA SER A 135 -9.67 11.92 -22.43
C SER A 135 -9.88 12.57 -21.07
N CYS A 136 -8.85 12.54 -20.22
CA CYS A 136 -8.84 13.15 -18.91
C CYS A 136 -8.29 14.57 -19.02
N THR A 137 -9.04 15.55 -18.54
CA THR A 137 -8.56 16.92 -18.39
C THR A 137 -8.88 17.42 -17.00
N GLU A 138 -8.06 18.31 -16.46
CA GLU A 138 -8.31 18.94 -15.14
C GLU A 138 -9.71 19.59 -15.06
N LYS A 139 -10.24 20.09 -16.18
CA LYS A 139 -11.51 20.83 -16.21
C LYS A 139 -12.75 19.96 -16.37
N LEU A 140 -12.67 18.89 -17.15
CA LEU A 140 -13.83 18.07 -17.54
C LEU A 140 -13.85 16.70 -16.87
N GLY A 141 -12.77 16.30 -16.19
CA GLY A 141 -12.58 14.93 -15.75
C GLY A 141 -12.31 14.00 -16.93
N CYS A 142 -12.57 12.71 -16.74
CA CYS A 142 -12.31 11.66 -17.72
C CYS A 142 -13.63 11.30 -18.46
N SER A 143 -13.73 11.41 -19.80
CA SER A 143 -14.94 11.02 -20.59
C SER A 143 -14.82 9.77 -21.51
N TYR A 144 -15.62 8.71 -21.30
CA TYR A 144 -15.71 7.54 -22.21
C TYR A 144 -16.90 7.66 -23.19
N PRO A 145 -16.69 7.81 -24.51
CA PRO A 145 -17.76 8.27 -25.40
C PRO A 145 -18.70 7.18 -25.96
N LYS A 146 -18.38 5.87 -25.91
CA LYS A 146 -19.20 4.80 -26.54
C LYS A 146 -19.06 3.41 -25.89
N ALA A 147 -19.53 3.23 -24.66
CA ALA A 147 -19.54 1.91 -24.00
C ALA A 147 -20.80 1.12 -24.35
N LYS A 148 -20.67 -0.18 -24.71
CA LYS A 148 -21.79 -1.12 -24.85
C LYS A 148 -22.09 -1.85 -23.53
N SER A 149 -21.05 -2.19 -22.81
CA SER A 149 -21.02 -2.74 -21.46
C SER A 149 -19.99 -1.95 -20.65
N LEU A 150 -20.10 -2.01 -19.32
CA LEU A 150 -19.16 -1.39 -18.41
C LEU A 150 -18.69 -2.43 -17.40
N ASN A 151 -17.43 -2.84 -17.55
CA ASN A 151 -16.76 -3.79 -16.67
C ASN A 151 -15.59 -3.06 -16.00
N PHE A 152 -15.62 -2.94 -14.69
CA PHE A 152 -14.53 -2.33 -13.92
C PHE A 152 -14.43 -3.00 -12.56
N VAL A 153 -13.26 -2.87 -11.95
CA VAL A 153 -13.00 -3.32 -10.59
C VAL A 153 -12.75 -2.12 -9.71
N ILE A 154 -13.21 -2.21 -8.46
CA ILE A 154 -12.86 -1.29 -7.39
C ILE A 154 -11.92 -2.04 -6.45
N VAL A 155 -10.75 -1.47 -6.19
CA VAL A 155 -9.75 -1.99 -5.25
C VAL A 155 -9.21 -0.82 -4.42
N GLY A 156 -8.81 -1.08 -3.18
CA GLY A 156 -8.19 -0.11 -2.28
C GLY A 156 -7.11 -0.79 -1.47
N ASP A 157 -6.35 -0.01 -0.69
CA ASP A 157 -5.37 -0.52 0.27
C ASP A 157 -4.29 -1.37 -0.42
N ILE A 158 -3.90 -0.96 -1.62
CA ILE A 158 -2.97 -1.70 -2.48
C ILE A 158 -1.51 -1.38 -2.20
N GLY A 159 -1.21 -0.60 -1.17
CA GLY A 159 0.10 0.03 -0.97
C GLY A 159 1.29 -0.88 -0.67
N GLY A 160 1.10 -2.20 -0.70
CA GLY A 160 2.16 -3.18 -0.53
C GLY A 160 2.87 -3.04 0.82
N LEU A 161 4.21 -3.04 0.78
CA LEU A 161 5.05 -2.88 1.97
C LEU A 161 5.94 -1.65 1.83
N PRO A 162 6.32 -1.00 2.93
CA PRO A 162 7.24 0.14 2.95
C PRO A 162 8.71 -0.23 2.72
N ILE A 163 9.01 -1.53 2.63
CA ILE A 163 10.34 -2.11 2.49
C ILE A 163 10.37 -2.97 1.24
N TYR A 164 11.52 -3.00 0.55
CA TYR A 164 11.73 -3.85 -0.62
C TYR A 164 11.35 -5.31 -0.31
N PRO A 165 10.67 -6.04 -1.21
CA PRO A 165 10.37 -5.69 -2.59
C PRO A 165 9.12 -4.80 -2.78
N TYR A 166 8.67 -4.14 -1.71
CA TYR A 166 7.61 -3.13 -1.69
C TYR A 166 6.20 -3.61 -2.05
N TYR A 167 6.02 -4.90 -2.26
CA TYR A 167 4.70 -5.53 -2.42
C TYR A 167 4.48 -6.60 -1.34
N SER A 168 3.23 -6.98 -1.11
CA SER A 168 2.87 -8.08 -0.22
C SER A 168 2.38 -9.31 -1.00
N TYR A 169 2.46 -10.49 -0.39
CA TYR A 169 1.85 -11.70 -0.95
C TYR A 169 0.34 -11.50 -1.17
N ALA A 170 -0.37 -10.91 -0.20
CA ALA A 170 -1.79 -10.64 -0.31
C ALA A 170 -2.12 -9.74 -1.52
N GLN A 171 -1.31 -8.70 -1.74
CA GLN A 171 -1.46 -7.80 -2.89
C GLN A 171 -1.34 -8.55 -4.21
N LYS A 172 -0.33 -9.41 -4.37
CA LYS A 172 -0.17 -10.26 -5.57
C LYS A 172 -1.35 -11.21 -5.76
N ARG A 173 -1.86 -11.83 -4.69
CA ARG A 173 -3.03 -12.72 -4.76
C ARG A 173 -4.30 -11.99 -5.17
N VAL A 174 -4.48 -10.74 -4.77
CA VAL A 174 -5.59 -9.90 -5.24
C VAL A 174 -5.44 -9.59 -6.73
N ALA A 175 -4.24 -9.22 -7.18
CA ALA A 175 -3.97 -8.99 -8.62
C ALA A 175 -4.32 -10.22 -9.47
N GLU A 176 -3.83 -11.40 -9.07
CA GLU A 176 -4.12 -12.67 -9.72
C GLU A 176 -5.63 -12.98 -9.72
N ALA A 177 -6.32 -12.76 -8.59
CA ALA A 177 -7.75 -13.00 -8.48
C ALA A 177 -8.56 -12.12 -9.44
N ILE A 178 -8.18 -10.84 -9.58
CA ILE A 178 -8.82 -9.94 -10.54
C ILE A 178 -8.63 -10.47 -11.97
N SER A 179 -7.40 -10.80 -12.36
CA SER A 179 -7.10 -11.33 -13.71
C SER A 179 -7.88 -12.63 -14.01
N ASN A 180 -7.94 -13.55 -13.04
CA ASN A 180 -8.67 -14.80 -13.19
C ASN A 180 -10.17 -14.57 -13.41
N VAL A 181 -10.80 -13.67 -12.64
CA VAL A 181 -12.21 -13.33 -12.83
C VAL A 181 -12.45 -12.74 -14.22
N VAL A 182 -11.57 -11.86 -14.70
CA VAL A 182 -11.69 -11.27 -16.05
C VAL A 182 -11.58 -12.36 -17.12
N SER A 183 -10.64 -13.28 -16.97
CA SER A 183 -10.44 -14.42 -17.87
C SER A 183 -11.63 -15.37 -17.90
N GLU A 184 -12.21 -15.68 -16.74
CA GLU A 184 -13.37 -16.57 -16.59
C GLU A 184 -14.65 -15.97 -17.19
N GLN A 185 -14.86 -14.66 -17.04
CA GLN A 185 -16.03 -13.98 -17.60
C GLN A 185 -15.89 -13.76 -19.12
N GLY A 186 -14.66 -13.74 -19.65
CA GLY A 186 -14.37 -13.58 -21.08
C GLY A 186 -14.62 -12.17 -21.62
N GLU A 187 -14.84 -11.19 -20.74
CA GLU A 187 -15.10 -9.80 -21.09
C GLU A 187 -14.03 -8.89 -20.46
N PRO A 188 -13.28 -8.10 -21.25
CA PRO A 188 -12.17 -7.31 -20.74
C PRO A 188 -12.65 -6.16 -19.83
N LEU A 189 -11.78 -5.75 -18.90
CA LEU A 189 -12.00 -4.54 -18.11
C LEU A 189 -11.91 -3.29 -18.99
N ASN A 190 -12.73 -2.30 -18.67
CA ASN A 190 -12.60 -0.97 -19.23
C ASN A 190 -11.59 -0.12 -18.45
N PHE A 191 -11.54 -0.29 -17.12
CA PHE A 191 -10.62 0.38 -16.20
C PHE A 191 -10.68 -0.26 -14.81
N VAL A 192 -9.77 0.17 -13.94
CA VAL A 192 -9.78 -0.09 -12.49
C VAL A 192 -9.99 1.22 -11.75
N ILE A 193 -10.74 1.20 -10.66
CA ILE A 193 -10.85 2.29 -9.69
C ILE A 193 -10.01 1.90 -8.48
N ASN A 194 -9.00 2.70 -8.19
CA ASN A 194 -8.15 2.54 -7.02
C ASN A 194 -8.52 3.59 -5.96
N VAL A 195 -9.00 3.14 -4.80
CA VAL A 195 -9.69 3.99 -3.81
C VAL A 195 -8.82 4.52 -2.67
N GLY A 196 -7.50 4.49 -2.82
CA GLY A 196 -6.56 5.11 -1.90
C GLY A 196 -5.65 4.12 -1.21
N ASP A 197 -4.73 4.67 -0.41
CA ASP A 197 -3.64 3.95 0.24
C ASP A 197 -2.79 3.18 -0.77
N ASN A 198 -2.32 3.96 -1.74
CA ASN A 198 -1.66 3.47 -2.94
C ASN A 198 -0.22 3.02 -2.68
N PHE A 199 0.43 3.60 -1.66
CA PHE A 199 1.78 3.25 -1.24
C PHE A 199 1.93 3.34 0.28
N TYR A 200 2.10 2.19 0.93
CA TYR A 200 2.29 2.12 2.36
C TYR A 200 3.75 2.40 2.76
N PHE A 201 4.06 3.07 3.87
CA PHE A 201 3.12 3.75 4.78
C PHE A 201 3.14 5.29 4.64
N ASN A 202 4.09 5.84 3.89
CA ASN A 202 4.31 7.29 3.79
C ASN A 202 4.28 7.76 2.33
N GLY A 203 3.47 7.12 1.49
CA GLY A 203 3.37 7.45 0.09
C GLY A 203 4.70 7.25 -0.65
N VAL A 204 4.95 8.13 -1.62
CA VAL A 204 6.18 8.20 -2.42
C VAL A 204 6.97 9.48 -2.13
N SER A 205 8.27 9.48 -2.38
CA SER A 205 9.14 10.65 -2.19
C SER A 205 9.01 11.67 -3.33
N ASP A 206 8.97 11.20 -4.57
CA ASP A 206 8.99 12.02 -5.78
C ASP A 206 8.45 11.24 -7.00
N ILE A 207 8.48 11.88 -8.17
CA ILE A 207 7.86 11.36 -9.41
C ILE A 207 8.55 10.12 -9.99
N PHE A 208 9.78 9.82 -9.55
CA PHE A 208 10.61 8.72 -10.02
C PHE A 208 10.85 7.67 -8.93
N ASP A 209 10.12 7.75 -7.81
CA ASP A 209 10.19 6.77 -6.73
C ASP A 209 9.95 5.35 -7.28
N SER A 210 10.85 4.40 -6.96
CA SER A 210 10.79 3.03 -7.48
C SER A 210 9.51 2.30 -7.05
N ARG A 211 8.85 2.77 -5.99
CA ARG A 211 7.56 2.27 -5.52
C ARG A 211 6.49 2.25 -6.61
N PHE A 212 6.49 3.20 -7.55
CA PHE A 212 5.57 3.13 -8.70
C PHE A 212 5.79 1.86 -9.53
N GLU A 213 7.04 1.45 -9.70
CA GLU A 213 7.37 0.23 -10.45
C GLU A 213 7.15 -1.01 -9.58
N ASP A 214 7.77 -1.05 -8.40
CA ASP A 214 7.86 -2.23 -7.53
C ASP A 214 6.52 -2.59 -6.85
N SER A 215 5.76 -1.58 -6.40
CA SER A 215 4.47 -1.79 -5.71
C SER A 215 3.27 -1.75 -6.66
N PHE A 216 3.41 -1.27 -7.90
CA PHE A 216 2.27 -1.08 -8.79
C PHE A 216 2.49 -1.65 -10.20
N GLU A 217 3.48 -1.19 -10.96
CA GLU A 217 3.64 -1.63 -12.35
C GLU A 217 3.91 -3.14 -12.45
N GLN A 218 4.85 -3.66 -11.66
CA GLN A 218 5.23 -5.08 -11.62
C GLN A 218 4.21 -5.99 -10.92
N VAL A 219 3.44 -5.45 -9.98
CA VAL A 219 2.41 -6.25 -9.26
C VAL A 219 1.19 -6.48 -10.14
N TYR A 220 0.85 -5.51 -10.99
CA TYR A 220 -0.30 -5.54 -11.87
C TYR A 220 0.14 -5.66 -13.34
N ASP A 221 1.05 -6.59 -13.62
CA ASP A 221 1.73 -6.77 -14.92
C ASP A 221 0.99 -7.72 -15.89
N ASP A 222 -0.15 -8.28 -15.46
CA ASP A 222 -1.00 -9.14 -16.28
C ASP A 222 -1.72 -8.36 -17.40
N GLU A 223 -1.88 -8.99 -18.58
CA GLU A 223 -2.52 -8.38 -19.74
C GLU A 223 -3.96 -7.92 -19.50
N ASN A 224 -4.70 -8.62 -18.62
CA ASN A 224 -6.06 -8.26 -18.23
C ASN A 224 -6.11 -6.99 -17.37
N LEU A 225 -4.98 -6.58 -16.80
CA LEU A 225 -4.83 -5.40 -15.95
C LEU A 225 -4.17 -4.23 -16.66
N PHE A 226 -3.84 -4.38 -17.95
CA PHE A 226 -3.32 -3.32 -18.83
C PHE A 226 -4.40 -2.34 -19.30
N VAL A 227 -5.15 -1.82 -18.35
CA VAL A 227 -6.21 -0.83 -18.51
C VAL A 227 -5.89 0.43 -17.71
N PRO A 228 -6.59 1.56 -17.91
CA PRO A 228 -6.42 2.72 -17.04
C PRO A 228 -6.81 2.42 -15.60
N TRP A 229 -6.02 2.89 -14.64
CA TRP A 229 -6.29 2.86 -13.20
C TRP A 229 -6.62 4.28 -12.75
N TYR A 230 -7.89 4.54 -12.43
CA TYR A 230 -8.34 5.81 -11.89
C TYR A 230 -8.14 5.82 -10.38
N THR A 231 -7.17 6.61 -9.94
CA THR A 231 -6.69 6.60 -8.57
C THR A 231 -7.17 7.83 -7.79
N ILE A 232 -7.41 7.65 -6.50
CA ILE A 232 -7.54 8.71 -5.49
C ILE A 232 -6.49 8.49 -4.39
N ALA A 233 -6.27 9.46 -3.51
CA ALA A 233 -5.32 9.35 -2.41
C ALA A 233 -6.03 8.95 -1.10
N GLY A 234 -5.37 8.11 -0.31
CA GLY A 234 -5.72 7.79 1.08
C GLY A 234 -4.81 8.50 2.09
N ASN A 235 -4.97 8.19 3.38
CA ASN A 235 -4.20 8.80 4.47
C ASN A 235 -2.70 8.58 4.30
N HIS A 236 -2.27 7.39 3.90
CA HIS A 236 -0.85 7.06 3.74
C HIS A 236 -0.20 7.83 2.59
N ASP A 237 -0.95 8.05 1.51
CA ASP A 237 -0.50 8.83 0.37
C ASP A 237 -0.23 10.29 0.76
N HIS A 238 -1.10 10.86 1.59
CA HIS A 238 -1.01 12.26 2.07
C HIS A 238 0.13 12.50 3.06
N LEU A 239 0.74 11.44 3.59
CA LEU A 239 1.96 11.51 4.40
C LEU A 239 3.22 11.63 3.52
N GLY A 240 3.11 11.26 2.25
CA GLY A 240 4.16 11.39 1.24
C GLY A 240 3.96 12.58 0.29
N ASN A 241 4.53 12.45 -0.90
CA ASN A 241 4.45 13.45 -1.95
C ASN A 241 3.26 13.19 -2.90
N ILE A 242 2.09 13.70 -2.52
CA ILE A 242 0.89 13.62 -3.37
C ILE A 242 1.09 14.27 -4.73
N SER A 243 1.83 15.38 -4.82
CA SER A 243 2.10 16.03 -6.10
C SER A 243 2.89 15.12 -7.05
N ALA A 244 3.73 14.23 -6.52
CA ALA A 244 4.40 13.23 -7.31
C ALA A 244 3.43 12.20 -7.89
N GLN A 245 2.50 11.67 -7.08
CA GLN A 245 1.45 10.77 -7.54
C GLN A 245 0.57 11.39 -8.63
N LEU A 246 0.22 12.68 -8.50
CA LEU A 246 -0.52 13.40 -9.55
C LEU A 246 0.30 13.50 -10.84
N ALA A 247 1.56 13.93 -10.73
CA ALA A 247 2.44 14.12 -11.87
C ALA A 247 2.82 12.82 -12.58
N HIS A 248 2.88 11.69 -11.85
CA HIS A 248 3.18 10.36 -12.39
C HIS A 248 2.14 9.91 -13.43
N THR A 249 0.94 10.50 -13.44
CA THR A 249 -0.06 10.35 -14.51
C THR A 249 0.53 10.61 -15.90
N ASN A 250 1.53 11.47 -16.03
CA ASN A 250 2.17 11.77 -17.31
C ASN A 250 3.22 10.74 -17.75
N PHE A 251 3.59 9.79 -16.88
CA PHE A 251 4.68 8.84 -17.11
C PHE A 251 4.21 7.39 -17.26
N SER A 252 3.18 6.97 -16.52
CA SER A 252 2.63 5.61 -16.64
C SER A 252 1.45 5.56 -17.62
N SER A 253 1.32 4.45 -18.36
CA SER A 253 0.17 4.17 -19.22
C SER A 253 -1.06 3.67 -18.47
N LYS A 254 -0.87 3.09 -17.28
CA LYS A 254 -1.95 2.60 -16.39
C LYS A 254 -2.40 3.71 -15.43
N TRP A 255 -1.45 4.33 -14.71
CA TRP A 255 -1.74 5.27 -13.64
C TRP A 255 -2.44 6.55 -14.12
N THR A 256 -3.63 6.82 -13.57
CA THR A 256 -4.41 8.02 -13.87
C THR A 256 -4.90 8.69 -12.59
N PHE A 257 -4.17 9.73 -12.15
CA PHE A 257 -4.52 10.56 -11.00
C PHE A 257 -4.40 12.06 -11.37
N PRO A 258 -5.38 12.62 -12.11
CA PRO A 258 -5.24 13.94 -12.73
C PRO A 258 -5.42 15.12 -11.77
N HIS A 259 -6.10 14.91 -10.64
CA HIS A 259 -6.36 15.95 -9.63
C HIS A 259 -6.78 15.27 -8.32
N LEU A 260 -6.63 15.97 -7.18
CA LEU A 260 -7.03 15.46 -5.85
C LEU A 260 -8.50 15.05 -5.77
N PHE A 261 -9.37 15.68 -6.55
CA PHE A 261 -10.75 15.26 -6.69
C PHE A 261 -11.20 15.56 -8.11
N TYR A 262 -11.88 14.61 -8.74
CA TYR A 262 -12.26 14.68 -10.14
C TYR A 262 -13.45 13.76 -10.40
N LYS A 263 -13.97 13.80 -11.62
CA LYS A 263 -15.03 12.86 -12.02
C LYS A 263 -14.65 12.05 -13.24
N ILE A 264 -15.13 10.83 -13.26
CA ILE A 264 -15.13 9.96 -14.44
C ILE A 264 -16.56 10.00 -14.99
N ARG A 265 -16.69 10.31 -16.27
CA ARG A 265 -17.95 10.45 -16.99
C ARG A 265 -18.01 9.41 -18.09
N ILE A 266 -19.03 8.58 -18.08
CA ILE A 266 -19.23 7.50 -19.03
C ILE A 266 -20.56 7.76 -19.73
N ILE A 267 -20.51 7.81 -21.07
CA ILE A 267 -21.70 8.07 -21.89
C ILE A 267 -22.05 6.77 -22.60
N PHE A 268 -23.23 6.22 -22.28
CA PHE A 268 -23.82 5.09 -22.98
C PHE A 268 -24.71 5.62 -24.09
N ASP A 269 -24.28 5.37 -25.32
CA ASP A 269 -25.03 5.71 -26.53
C ASP A 269 -25.85 4.50 -26.97
N PHE A 270 -27.13 4.46 -26.58
CA PHE A 270 -28.07 3.42 -26.97
C PHE A 270 -28.66 3.70 -28.35
N GLN A 271 -27.82 3.74 -29.40
CA GLN A 271 -28.34 4.01 -30.76
C GLN A 271 -29.22 2.88 -31.33
N ASN A 272 -29.33 1.71 -30.68
CA ASN A 272 -30.00 0.53 -31.23
C ASN A 272 -31.10 -0.09 -30.34
N LEU A 273 -31.59 0.60 -29.30
CA LEU A 273 -32.78 0.15 -28.57
C LEU A 273 -33.93 1.12 -28.87
N THR A 274 -34.65 0.79 -29.94
CA THR A 274 -35.88 1.42 -30.46
C THR A 274 -35.74 2.87 -30.93
N GLU A 275 -36.00 3.07 -32.23
CA GLU A 275 -36.13 4.38 -32.86
C GLU A 275 -37.10 5.27 -32.06
N SER A 276 -36.65 6.52 -31.83
CA SER A 276 -37.34 7.62 -31.14
C SER A 276 -36.99 7.81 -29.65
N LEU A 277 -36.16 8.82 -29.38
CA LEU A 277 -36.05 9.60 -28.12
C LEU A 277 -35.26 9.05 -26.92
N SER A 278 -34.39 8.06 -27.05
CA SER A 278 -33.49 7.68 -25.94
C SER A 278 -32.35 8.71 -25.77
N LYS A 279 -32.48 9.61 -24.78
CA LYS A 279 -31.37 10.47 -24.33
C LYS A 279 -30.19 9.59 -23.89
N PRO A 280 -28.93 9.98 -24.13
CA PRO A 280 -27.78 9.21 -23.68
C PRO A 280 -27.83 9.05 -22.15
N VAL A 281 -27.54 7.84 -21.68
CA VAL A 281 -27.39 7.60 -20.24
C VAL A 281 -25.97 8.01 -19.87
N ILE A 282 -25.85 8.92 -18.90
CA ILE A 282 -24.56 9.39 -18.40
C ILE A 282 -24.38 8.79 -17.01
N PHE A 283 -23.30 8.04 -16.83
CA PHE A 283 -22.85 7.56 -15.54
C PHE A 283 -21.65 8.39 -15.11
N GLU A 284 -21.74 9.03 -13.95
CA GLU A 284 -20.64 9.83 -13.39
C GLU A 284 -20.18 9.22 -12.07
N ILE A 285 -18.87 9.02 -11.95
CA ILE A 285 -18.20 8.57 -10.72
C ILE A 285 -17.45 9.78 -10.17
N LEU A 286 -17.75 10.16 -8.93
CA LEU A 286 -17.05 11.24 -8.25
C LEU A 286 -15.93 10.65 -7.41
N MET A 287 -14.69 10.96 -7.79
CA MET A 287 -13.49 10.60 -7.04
C MET A 287 -13.19 11.76 -6.08
N ILE A 288 -13.35 11.53 -4.78
CA ILE A 288 -13.22 12.56 -3.73
C ILE A 288 -12.04 12.25 -2.81
N ASP A 289 -11.31 13.28 -2.43
CA ASP A 289 -10.22 13.19 -1.46
C ASP A 289 -10.76 13.55 -0.08
N THR A 290 -10.97 12.49 0.71
CA THR A 290 -11.53 12.54 2.06
C THR A 290 -10.54 13.12 3.06
N ILE A 291 -9.23 13.04 2.80
CA ILE A 291 -8.20 13.63 3.67
C ILE A 291 -8.23 15.16 3.57
N VAL A 292 -8.43 15.70 2.38
CA VAL A 292 -8.67 17.13 2.16
C VAL A 292 -9.96 17.58 2.84
N LEU A 293 -11.02 16.76 2.86
CA LEU A 293 -12.31 17.12 3.45
C LEU A 293 -12.33 17.03 4.98
N CYS A 294 -11.75 15.96 5.53
CA CYS A 294 -11.96 15.54 6.90
C CYS A 294 -10.69 15.62 7.76
N GLY A 295 -9.52 15.78 7.14
CA GLY A 295 -8.21 15.71 7.80
C GLY A 295 -7.65 14.29 7.82
N ASN A 296 -6.32 14.18 8.00
CA ASN A 296 -5.64 12.90 8.04
C ASN A 296 -5.90 12.15 9.37
N THR A 297 -6.12 10.84 9.28
CA THR A 297 -6.38 9.90 10.38
C THR A 297 -5.11 9.44 11.09
N GLU A 298 -3.95 9.63 10.47
CA GLU A 298 -2.64 9.30 11.02
C GLU A 298 -1.87 10.57 11.41
N ASP A 299 -1.31 10.58 12.62
CA ASP A 299 -0.38 11.62 13.09
C ASP A 299 1.02 11.01 13.20
N ILE A 300 1.76 11.02 12.08
CA ILE A 300 3.12 10.48 12.02
C ILE A 300 4.12 11.61 12.24
N GLN A 301 4.84 11.56 13.36
CA GLN A 301 5.98 12.44 13.61
C GLN A 301 7.27 11.83 13.02
N GLY A 302 7.45 11.90 11.69
CA GLY A 302 8.63 11.37 11.02
C GLY A 302 8.35 10.68 9.67
N LYS A 303 9.42 10.25 8.98
CA LYS A 303 9.34 9.55 7.68
C LYS A 303 9.72 8.08 7.75
N SER A 304 10.14 7.59 8.92
CA SER A 304 10.59 6.21 9.07
C SER A 304 9.41 5.26 9.31
N LEU A 305 9.58 4.01 8.91
CA LEU A 305 8.69 2.89 9.26
C LEU A 305 8.39 2.84 10.77
N PHE A 306 9.39 3.21 11.58
CA PHE A 306 9.28 3.33 13.03
C PHE A 306 8.27 4.39 13.47
N SER A 307 8.30 5.59 12.87
CA SER A 307 7.34 6.65 13.22
C SER A 307 5.90 6.24 12.94
N TRP A 308 5.68 5.47 11.87
CA TRP A 308 4.37 4.92 11.54
C TRP A 308 3.92 3.82 12.50
N MET A 309 4.77 2.84 12.85
CA MET A 309 4.37 1.75 13.76
C MET A 309 3.92 2.24 15.14
N PHE A 310 4.37 3.44 15.56
CA PHE A 310 4.03 4.07 16.83
C PHE A 310 3.09 5.28 16.69
N SER A 311 2.52 5.51 15.50
CA SER A 311 1.57 6.61 15.29
C SER A 311 0.28 6.38 16.08
N LYS A 312 -0.28 7.46 16.61
CA LYS A 312 -1.61 7.41 17.22
C LYS A 312 -2.65 7.64 16.14
N LYS A 313 -3.50 6.64 15.91
CA LYS A 313 -4.72 6.82 15.12
C LYS A 313 -5.61 7.86 15.78
N ARG A 314 -6.08 8.82 14.98
CA ARG A 314 -7.06 9.82 15.42
C ARG A 314 -8.25 9.83 14.49
N GLU A 315 -9.42 10.10 15.04
CA GLU A 315 -10.57 10.39 14.20
C GLU A 315 -10.36 11.73 13.46
N PRO A 316 -10.75 11.81 12.19
CA PRO A 316 -10.61 13.03 11.40
C PRO A 316 -11.63 14.06 11.89
N ASN A 317 -11.13 15.15 12.49
CA ASN A 317 -11.95 16.18 13.17
C ASN A 317 -12.26 17.40 12.28
N GLY A 318 -12.05 17.29 10.98
CA GLY A 318 -12.19 18.37 10.02
C GLY A 318 -10.89 18.64 9.26
N PRO A 319 -10.97 19.42 8.17
CA PRO A 319 -9.85 19.61 7.27
C PRO A 319 -8.67 20.26 8.00
N GLU A 320 -7.45 19.80 7.72
CA GLU A 320 -6.23 20.44 8.21
C GLU A 320 -6.18 21.91 7.75
N PRO A 321 -5.52 22.81 8.52
CA PRO A 321 -5.46 24.24 8.17
C PRO A 321 -4.96 24.50 6.74
N LYS A 322 -4.00 23.70 6.26
CA LYS A 322 -3.46 23.81 4.89
C LYS A 322 -4.50 23.47 3.80
N TYR A 323 -5.51 22.67 4.14
CA TYR A 323 -6.55 22.22 3.22
C TYR A 323 -7.89 22.94 3.39
N GLU A 324 -8.10 23.77 4.41
CA GLU A 324 -9.42 24.36 4.72
C GLU A 324 -10.10 25.04 3.51
N LYS A 325 -9.35 25.82 2.72
CA LYS A 325 -9.87 26.46 1.50
C LYS A 325 -10.19 25.45 0.41
N LEU A 326 -9.34 24.42 0.27
CA LEU A 326 -9.53 23.36 -0.72
C LEU A 326 -10.71 22.45 -0.36
N ALA A 327 -10.89 22.14 0.92
CA ALA A 327 -12.03 21.41 1.48
C ALA A 327 -13.35 22.11 1.13
N LYS A 328 -13.44 23.42 1.39
CA LYS A 328 -14.61 24.23 1.01
C LYS A 328 -14.86 24.23 -0.50
N LYS A 329 -13.81 24.22 -1.32
CA LYS A 329 -13.92 24.15 -2.79
C LYS A 329 -14.42 22.77 -3.24
N GLN A 330 -13.87 21.70 -2.66
CA GLN A 330 -14.26 20.33 -2.95
C GLN A 330 -15.71 20.08 -2.54
N TRP A 331 -16.13 20.51 -1.35
CA TRP A 331 -17.50 20.35 -0.87
C TRP A 331 -18.52 21.04 -1.81
N LYS A 332 -18.27 22.30 -2.18
CA LYS A 332 -19.08 23.01 -3.18
C LYS A 332 -19.10 22.33 -4.55
N TRP A 333 -17.98 21.70 -4.93
CA TRP A 333 -17.89 20.94 -6.17
C TRP A 333 -18.76 19.68 -6.12
N ILE A 334 -18.75 18.94 -5.00
CA ILE A 334 -19.60 17.77 -4.74
C ILE A 334 -21.06 18.17 -4.80
N GLU A 335 -21.47 19.19 -4.02
CA GLU A 335 -22.85 19.72 -4.01
C GLU A 335 -23.33 20.02 -5.44
N LYS A 336 -22.51 20.74 -6.22
CA LYS A 336 -22.81 21.05 -7.62
C LYS A 336 -22.94 19.80 -8.50
N GLN A 337 -22.13 18.75 -8.31
CA GLN A 337 -22.29 17.51 -9.10
C GLN A 337 -23.58 16.78 -8.74
N LEU A 338 -23.90 16.72 -7.44
CA LEU A 338 -25.09 16.02 -6.93
C LEU A 338 -26.39 16.73 -7.33
N GLU A 339 -26.45 18.07 -7.28
CA GLU A 339 -27.61 18.85 -7.73
C GLU A 339 -27.93 18.63 -9.22
N ASN A 340 -26.91 18.38 -10.04
CA ASN A 340 -27.07 18.13 -11.47
C ASN A 340 -27.37 16.65 -11.80
N SER A 341 -27.36 15.77 -10.80
CA SER A 341 -27.57 14.32 -10.96
C SER A 341 -29.03 13.95 -10.72
N LYS A 342 -29.58 13.06 -11.57
CA LYS A 342 -30.97 12.58 -11.42
C LYS A 342 -31.12 11.44 -10.42
N PHE A 343 -30.06 10.64 -10.26
CA PHE A 343 -29.98 9.51 -9.36
C PHE A 343 -28.58 9.49 -8.75
N VAL A 344 -28.48 9.16 -7.47
CA VAL A 344 -27.22 9.17 -6.72
C VAL A 344 -27.09 7.84 -5.98
N CYS A 345 -25.95 7.18 -6.14
CA CYS A 345 -25.54 6.05 -5.33
C CYS A 345 -24.25 6.43 -4.60
N PHE A 346 -24.18 6.11 -3.31
CA PHE A 346 -23.00 6.36 -2.50
C PHE A 346 -22.23 5.06 -2.31
N TYR A 347 -20.94 5.09 -2.61
CA TYR A 347 -20.00 4.06 -2.22
C TYR A 347 -18.93 4.74 -1.36
N PHE A 348 -18.91 4.40 -0.07
CA PHE A 348 -17.93 4.91 0.86
C PHE A 348 -16.96 3.77 1.19
N TRP A 349 -15.69 3.95 0.85
CA TRP A 349 -14.62 3.14 1.41
C TRP A 349 -14.22 3.79 2.74
N LYS A 350 -14.38 3.03 3.82
CA LYS A 350 -14.02 3.46 5.17
C LYS A 350 -13.23 2.32 5.80
N GLU A 351 -11.97 2.60 6.14
CA GLU A 351 -11.19 1.79 7.06
C GLU A 351 -11.73 1.86 8.50
#